data_AF-A0A3N5H089-F1
#
_entry.id   AF-A0A3N5H089-F1
#
_cell.length_a   1.000
_cell.length_b   1.000
_cell.length_c   1.000
_cell.angle_alpha   90.00
_cell.angle_beta   90.00
_cell.angle_gamma   90.00
#
_symmetry.space_group_name_H-M   'P 1'
#
loop_
_entity.id
_entity.type
_entity.pdbx_description
1 polymer ?
#
loop_
_entity_poly.entity_id
_entity_poly.type
_entity_poly.pdbx_seq_one_letter_code
_entity_poly.pdbx_strand_id
1 'polypeptide(L)' 'MDESIQRLLDLLIQIQQIPAPTFEEQKLAEFILGMFRQEGLSDVQLDSAGNALARLPGEKAAPRSAERSRRS' A
#
# COMPACT_ATOMS: atom_id res chain seq x y z
N MET A 1 5.12 -15.27 23.11
CA MET A 1 5.58 -14.60 21.87
C MET A 1 5.18 -13.14 21.95
N ASP A 2 5.93 -12.24 21.31
CA ASP A 2 5.54 -10.83 21.18
C ASP A 2 4.19 -10.72 20.44
N GLU A 3 3.24 -9.94 20.95
CA GLU A 3 1.90 -9.81 20.36
C GLU A 3 1.95 -9.24 18.93
N SER A 4 2.91 -8.37 18.64
CA SER A 4 3.12 -7.80 17.30
C SER A 4 3.56 -8.87 16.31
N ILE A 5 4.39 -9.83 16.77
CA ILE A 5 4.81 -10.97 15.96
C ILE A 5 3.61 -11.87 15.66
N GLN A 6 2.73 -12.12 16.62
CA GLN A 6 1.53 -12.92 16.38
C GLN A 6 0.62 -12.26 15.33
N ARG A 7 0.35 -10.95 15.47
CA ARG A 7 -0.44 -10.20 14.48
C ARG A 7 0.18 -10.23 13.08
N LEU A 8 1.51 -10.14 13.00
CA LEU A 8 2.24 -10.25 11.74
C LEU A 8 2.06 -11.64 11.12
N LEU A 9 2.21 -12.71 11.90
CA LEU A 9 2.04 -14.07 11.41
C LEU A 9 0.61 -14.33 10.91
N ASP A 10 -0.40 -13.88 11.65
CA ASP A 10 -1.80 -14.02 11.26
C ASP A 10 -2.10 -13.30 9.93
N LEU A 11 -1.51 -12.12 9.73
CA LEU A 11 -1.61 -11.37 8.48
C LEU A 11 -0.93 -12.11 7.32
N LEU A 12 0.28 -12.62 7.54
CA LEU A 12 1.02 -13.38 6.53
C LEU A 12 0.28 -14.65 6.13
N ILE A 13 -0.37 -15.34 7.08
CA ILE A 13 -1.19 -16.52 6.80
C ILE A 13 -2.36 -16.14 5.90
N GLN A 14 -3.12 -15.08 6.24
CA GLN A 14 -4.27 -14.62 5.46
C GLN A 14 -3.90 -14.29 4.02
N ILE A 15 -2.82 -13.53 3.82
CA ILE A 15 -2.33 -13.14 2.49
C ILE A 15 -1.96 -14.38 1.67
N GLN A 16 -1.23 -15.34 2.26
CA GLN A 16 -0.77 -16.55 1.57
C GLN A 16 -1.88 -17.53 1.20
N GLN A 17 -3.06 -17.46 1.84
CA GLN A 17 -4.20 -18.29 1.45
C GLN A 17 -4.84 -17.84 0.12
N ILE A 18 -4.49 -16.65 -0.39
CA ILE A 18 -4.99 -16.15 -1.67
C ILE A 18 -4.03 -16.62 -2.77
N PRO A 19 -4.44 -17.55 -3.65
CA PRO A 19 -3.59 -17.96 -4.76
C PRO A 19 -3.36 -16.77 -5.69
N ALA A 20 -2.09 -16.52 -6.01
CA ALA A 20 -1.65 -15.49 -6.94
C ALA A 20 -0.64 -16.08 -7.93
N PRO A 21 -1.08 -16.95 -8.86
CA PRO A 21 -0.25 -17.39 -9.97
C PRO A 21 0.23 -16.17 -10.78
N THR A 22 1.34 -16.33 -11.48
CA THR A 22 1.87 -15.28 -12.35
C THR A 22 0.81 -14.84 -13.36
N PHE A 23 0.57 -13.53 -13.45
CA PHE A 23 -0.46 -12.88 -14.28
C PHE A 23 -1.92 -13.02 -13.79
N GLU A 24 -2.16 -13.63 -12.63
CA GLU A 24 -3.48 -13.78 -12.00
C GLU A 24 -3.53 -13.20 -10.58
N GLU A 25 -2.68 -12.22 -10.27
CA GLU A 25 -2.53 -11.63 -8.95
C GLU A 25 -3.66 -10.64 -8.57
N GLN A 26 -4.62 -10.40 -9.46
CA GLN A 26 -5.70 -9.43 -9.31
C GLN A 26 -6.48 -9.59 -7.99
N LYS A 27 -6.84 -10.83 -7.61
CA LYS A 27 -7.58 -11.10 -6.36
C LYS A 27 -6.78 -10.74 -5.12
N LEU A 28 -5.47 -11.03 -5.15
CA LEU A 28 -4.56 -10.66 -4.09
C LEU A 28 -4.45 -9.13 -4.02
N ALA A 29 -4.27 -8.45 -5.16
CA ALA A 29 -4.19 -7.00 -5.22
C ALA A 29 -5.46 -6.32 -4.66
N GLU A 30 -6.65 -6.83 -4.99
CA GLU A 30 -7.93 -6.35 -4.44
C GLU A 30 -8.04 -6.53 -2.92
N PHE A 31 -7.57 -7.68 -2.40
CA PHE A 31 -7.49 -7.93 -0.96
C PHE A 31 -6.56 -6.93 -0.26
N ILE A 32 -5.37 -6.69 -0.82
CA ILE A 32 -4.42 -5.69 -0.32
C ILE A 32 -5.06 -4.28 -0.28
N LEU A 33 -5.78 -3.88 -1.34
CA LEU A 33 -6.48 -2.59 -1.34
C LEU A 33 -7.59 -2.51 -0.28
N GLY A 34 -8.29 -3.62 -0.02
CA GLY A 34 -9.24 -3.73 1.09
C GLY A 34 -8.57 -3.43 2.44
N MET A 35 -7.39 -4.01 2.68
CA MET A 35 -6.63 -3.75 3.91
C MET A 35 -6.18 -2.29 4.02
N PHE A 36 -5.69 -1.69 2.93
CA PHE A 36 -5.35 -0.26 2.95
C PHE A 36 -6.55 0.63 3.32
N ARG A 37 -7.75 0.31 2.82
CA ARG A 37 -8.99 1.02 3.21
C ARG A 37 -9.31 0.83 4.68
N GLN A 38 -9.12 -0.37 5.23
CA GLN A 38 -9.36 -0.64 6.66
C GLN A 38 -8.41 0.14 7.56
N GLU A 39 -7.17 0.35 7.13
CA GLU A 39 -6.17 1.17 7.81
C GLU A 39 -6.36 2.69 7.57
N GLY A 40 -7.45 3.10 6.90
CA GLY A 40 -7.85 4.50 6.73
C GLY A 40 -7.25 5.20 5.51
N LEU A 41 -6.58 4.49 4.61
CA LEU A 41 -6.13 5.06 3.34
C LEU A 41 -7.29 5.12 2.35
N SER A 42 -7.66 6.33 1.95
CA SER A 42 -8.74 6.56 0.98
C SER A 42 -8.25 6.60 -0.47
N ASP A 43 -7.01 7.00 -0.70
CA ASP A 43 -6.41 7.04 -2.03
C ASP A 43 -5.75 5.71 -2.35
N VAL A 44 -6.57 4.78 -2.84
CA VAL A 44 -6.18 3.42 -3.17
C VAL A 44 -6.72 3.05 -4.55
N GLN A 45 -5.90 2.42 -5.39
CA GLN A 45 -6.28 2.06 -6.76
C GLN A 45 -5.50 0.85 -7.28
N LEU A 46 -6.04 0.22 -8.32
CA LEU A 46 -5.27 -0.67 -9.19
C LEU A 46 -4.83 0.09 -10.43
N ASP A 47 -3.60 -0.13 -10.86
CA ASP A 47 -3.18 0.33 -12.19
C ASP A 47 -3.58 -0.68 -13.29
N SER A 48 -3.28 -0.33 -14.54
CA SER A 48 -3.58 -1.18 -15.70
C SER A 48 -2.79 -2.50 -15.74
N ALA A 49 -1.73 -2.61 -14.93
CA ALA A 49 -0.92 -3.81 -14.82
C ALA A 49 -1.35 -4.71 -13.64
N GLY A 50 -2.36 -4.30 -12.86
CA GLY A 50 -2.86 -5.05 -11.70
C GLY A 50 -2.10 -4.76 -10.40
N ASN A 51 -1.26 -3.73 -10.35
CA ASN A 51 -0.55 -3.36 -9.12
C ASN A 51 -1.49 -2.65 -8.14
N ALA A 52 -1.49 -3.05 -6.87
CA ALA A 52 -2.15 -2.33 -5.80
C ALA A 52 -1.34 -1.11 -5.36
N LEU A 53 -1.91 0.08 -5.50
CA LEU A 53 -1.31 1.35 -5.13
C LEU A 53 -2.12 1.99 -3.99
N ALA A 54 -1.42 2.52 -2.98
CA ALA A 54 -2.03 3.31 -1.91
C ALA A 54 -1.14 4.50 -1.58
N ARG A 55 -1.75 5.68 -1.39
CA ARG A 55 -1.04 6.91 -1.01
C ARG A 55 -1.30 7.23 0.45
N LEU A 56 -0.24 7.16 1.26
CA LEU A 56 -0.22 7.74 2.59
C LEU A 56 0.09 9.25 2.46
N PRO A 57 -0.84 10.15 2.81
CA PRO A 57 -0.55 11.58 2.78
C PRO A 57 0.53 11.91 3.83
N GLY A 58 1.51 12.71 3.44
CA GLY A 58 2.46 13.27 4.41
C GLY A 58 1.74 14.24 5.34
N GLU A 59 2.19 14.33 6.59
CA GLU A 59 1.81 15.44 7.45
C GLU A 59 2.24 16.76 6.80
N LYS A 60 1.40 17.80 6.94
CA LYS A 60 1.51 19.11 6.24
C LYS A 60 2.94 19.45 5.86
N ALA A 61 3.18 19.64 4.57
CA ALA A 61 4.47 20.07 4.05
C ALA A 61 5.01 21.24 4.88
N ALA A 62 6.11 21.04 5.59
CA ALA A 62 6.99 22.15 5.90
C ALA A 62 7.21 22.90 4.58
N PRO A 63 7.07 24.24 4.55
CA PRO A 63 7.09 24.99 3.31
C PRO A 63 8.37 24.62 2.56
N ARG A 64 8.21 23.99 1.38
CA ARG A 64 9.33 23.85 0.44
C ARG A 64 9.77 25.27 0.14
N SER A 65 10.89 25.68 0.73
CA SER A 65 11.57 26.91 0.38
C SER A 65 11.73 26.91 -1.14
N ALA A 66 11.13 27.92 -1.75
CA ALA A 66 11.17 28.15 -3.17
C ALA A 66 12.60 28.55 -3.57
N GLU A 67 13.54 27.60 -3.65
CA GLU A 67 14.80 27.85 -4.34
C GLU A 67 14.57 27.67 -5.84
N ARG A 68 13.99 28.72 -6.41
CA ARG A 68 13.87 28.95 -7.84
C ARG A 68 15.27 28.95 -8.47
N SER A 69 15.35 28.36 -9.66
CA SER A 69 15.95 29.02 -10.82
C SER A 69 17.36 29.59 -10.63
N ARG A 70 18.39 28.73 -10.54
CA ARG A 70 19.77 29.06 -10.98
C ARG A 70 20.53 27.80 -11.35
N ARG A 71 20.38 27.36 -12.59
CA ARG A 71 21.45 26.74 -13.42
C ARG A 71 20.88 26.62 -14.83
N SER A 72 20.87 27.78 -15.47
CA SER A 72 21.06 27.86 -16.92
C SER A 72 22.51 27.51 -17.27
#